data_AF-A0A7V4AZR1-F1
#
_entry.id   AF-A0A7V4AZR1-F1
#
_cell.length_a   1.000
_cell.length_b   1.000
_cell.length_c   1.000
_cell.angle_alpha   90.00
_cell.angle_beta   90.00
_cell.angle_gamma   90.00
#
_symmetry.space_group_name_H-M   'P 1'
#
loop_
_entity.id
_entity.type
_entity.pdbx_description
1 polymer ?
#
loop_
_entity_poly.entity_id
_entity_poly.type
_entity_poly.pdbx_seq_one_letter_code
_entity_poly.pdbx_strand_id
1 'polypeptide(L)'
;MADESHVIRGINWRETFPFTHIFRSFRVAIHPSKIALGVALLLTVYVGGRVLDTFWGPRTSAVPDELAAYDRWSSARPPEGRVKFSEVRDGLRKTVDQNYAQMLIRFEVEKDAGKAAEMAKTAQLAPEVRRKIRAERDKALETAKKNHDDAVKALDEQFKDKPKEKADALKQLEERYAKQVKGIYATAGRELEQVRQARGVGVFETWFDYQAQTLGLIVDGVMSGTWLAPNGVIQSLIKFLTVGPTWAMTQHTSYFVVFMVIFLAAWALFGGAICRIAALHIAREEGLSYQSALRFSLAKFIPFFLTPIIPLLFVLGIGLFVTLGGLLANAMGFGAILVGLLLFLALAAGFLMTITLLGTAGGFNLMYPTIAVEGSDSFDAISRSVSYVYARPWRMAFYSVVMIIYGAITFLFVRLFVYVTLYLTHAFAGWAVWVKAADGSNRFEAMWPTPQLWSLPFKINSEVLTGTQYVGAILIAFWAYLLIAAMGAYLISYYFSASTVIFYLMRQEVDATEMEDVYVEAPDEPFMEPAPLMSTPVAAMQTAAYPAIEPPPQSPPSNQPPTQG
;
A
#
# COMPACT_ATOMS: atom_id res chain seq x y z
N MET A 1 55.35 -14.47 -32.16
CA MET A 1 54.76 -13.54 -31.18
C MET A 1 53.87 -14.40 -30.31
N ALA A 2 54.34 -14.72 -29.11
CA ALA A 2 53.64 -15.60 -28.19
C ALA A 2 52.47 -14.83 -27.55
N ASP A 3 51.30 -15.46 -27.49
CA ASP A 3 50.13 -14.99 -26.74
C ASP A 3 50.52 -14.71 -25.28
N GLU A 4 50.58 -13.43 -24.91
CA GLU A 4 50.62 -13.04 -23.50
C GLU A 4 49.26 -13.38 -22.88
N SER A 5 49.21 -14.50 -22.16
CA SER A 5 48.05 -14.85 -21.35
C SER A 5 47.84 -13.79 -20.25
N HIS A 6 46.93 -12.85 -20.50
CA HIS A 6 46.46 -11.91 -19.48
C HIS A 6 45.71 -12.69 -18.40
N VAL A 7 46.35 -12.87 -17.24
CA VAL A 7 45.70 -13.46 -16.05
C VAL A 7 44.70 -12.43 -15.50
N ILE A 8 43.41 -12.70 -15.67
CA ILE A 8 42.33 -11.89 -15.10
C ILE A 8 42.41 -12.02 -13.56
N ARG A 9 42.88 -10.96 -12.88
CA ARG A 9 43.07 -10.94 -11.41
C ARG A 9 41.76 -10.90 -10.63
N GLY A 10 40.64 -10.61 -11.29
CA GLY A 10 39.29 -10.63 -10.73
C GLY A 10 38.29 -10.09 -11.75
N ILE A 11 37.10 -10.69 -11.81
CA ILE A 11 35.99 -10.18 -12.63
C ILE A 11 35.14 -9.29 -11.74
N ASN A 12 35.02 -8.00 -12.09
CA ASN A 12 34.03 -7.14 -11.46
C ASN A 12 32.65 -7.53 -12.02
N TRP A 13 32.00 -8.52 -11.39
CA TRP A 13 30.70 -9.03 -11.81
C TRP A 13 29.62 -7.94 -11.90
N ARG A 14 29.79 -6.81 -11.21
CA ARG A 14 28.85 -5.69 -11.29
C ARG A 14 28.96 -4.91 -12.60
N GLU A 15 30.18 -4.71 -13.09
CA GLU A 15 30.41 -4.13 -14.42
C GLU A 15 30.01 -5.11 -15.52
N THR A 16 30.29 -6.41 -15.33
CA THR A 16 29.92 -7.45 -16.32
C THR A 16 28.42 -7.73 -16.37
N PHE A 17 27.76 -7.71 -15.21
CA PHE A 17 26.32 -7.95 -15.07
C PHE A 17 25.66 -6.83 -14.26
N PRO A 18 25.29 -5.72 -14.91
CA PRO A 18 24.75 -4.54 -14.23
C PRO A 18 23.46 -4.81 -13.43
N PHE A 19 22.68 -5.84 -13.80
CA PHE A 19 21.48 -6.23 -13.05
C PHE A 19 21.78 -6.63 -11.60
N THR A 20 23.01 -7.04 -11.27
CA THR A 20 23.40 -7.43 -9.91
C THR A 20 23.35 -6.25 -8.93
N HIS A 21 23.39 -5.00 -9.41
CA HIS A 21 23.14 -3.82 -8.58
C HIS A 21 21.74 -3.83 -7.96
N ILE A 22 20.76 -4.47 -8.60
CA ILE A 22 19.40 -4.61 -8.06
C ILE A 22 19.44 -5.38 -6.73
N PHE A 23 20.38 -6.30 -6.51
CA PHE A 23 20.49 -7.03 -5.25
C PHE A 23 20.91 -6.13 -4.07
N ARG A 24 21.59 -5.01 -4.33
CA ARG A 24 21.92 -4.01 -3.30
C ARG A 24 20.66 -3.36 -2.71
N SER A 25 19.56 -3.34 -3.47
CA SER A 25 18.29 -2.71 -3.05
C SER A 25 17.74 -3.31 -1.75
N PHE A 26 17.98 -4.59 -1.45
CA PHE A 26 17.54 -5.22 -0.20
C PHE A 26 18.16 -4.57 1.03
N ARG A 27 19.50 -4.49 1.07
CA ARG A 27 20.25 -3.87 2.18
C ARG A 27 19.86 -2.41 2.33
N VAL A 28 19.70 -1.72 1.20
CA VAL A 28 19.30 -0.32 1.14
C VAL A 28 17.88 -0.18 1.70
N ALA A 29 16.94 -1.06 1.35
CA ALA A 29 15.52 -0.98 1.73
C ALA A 29 15.25 -1.20 3.23
N ILE A 30 16.05 -2.04 3.91
CA ILE A 30 15.90 -2.35 5.34
C ILE A 30 16.32 -1.18 6.25
N HIS A 31 16.93 -0.13 5.70
CA HIS A 31 17.39 1.01 6.49
C HIS A 31 16.26 1.61 7.36
N PRO A 32 16.44 1.78 8.68
CA PRO A 32 15.38 2.15 9.61
C PRO A 32 14.61 3.42 9.21
N SER A 33 15.32 4.44 8.71
CA SER A 33 14.70 5.69 8.26
C SER A 33 13.65 5.49 7.15
N LYS A 34 13.90 4.57 6.21
CA LYS A 34 12.96 4.31 5.11
C LYS A 34 11.82 3.41 5.54
N ILE A 35 12.08 2.45 6.43
CA ILE A 35 11.01 1.67 7.05
C ILE A 35 10.08 2.58 7.85
N ALA A 36 10.61 3.53 8.63
CA ALA A 36 9.81 4.49 9.38
C ALA A 36 8.95 5.37 8.46
N LEU A 37 9.52 5.89 7.36
CA LEU A 37 8.76 6.64 6.35
C LEU A 37 7.70 5.77 5.64
N GLY A 38 8.01 4.50 5.35
CA GLY A 38 7.06 3.55 4.78
C GLY A 38 5.90 3.22 5.73
N VAL A 39 6.18 3.09 7.04
CA VAL A 39 5.14 2.93 8.07
C VAL A 39 4.29 4.20 8.14
N ALA A 40 4.91 5.38 8.14
CA ALA A 40 4.18 6.65 8.12
C ALA A 40 3.28 6.78 6.88
N LEU A 41 3.75 6.36 5.70
CA LEU A 41 2.94 6.29 4.48
C LEU A 41 1.72 5.37 4.66
N LEU A 42 1.94 4.13 5.11
CA LEU A 42 0.86 3.16 5.31
C LEU A 42 -0.17 3.64 6.33
N LEU A 43 0.31 4.18 7.46
CA LEU A 43 -0.57 4.75 8.48
C LEU A 43 -1.36 5.93 7.94
N THR A 44 -0.73 6.83 7.18
CA THR A 44 -1.42 7.99 6.58
C THR A 44 -2.52 7.54 5.62
N VAL A 45 -2.24 6.56 4.75
CA VAL A 45 -3.24 6.03 3.80
C VAL A 45 -4.36 5.29 4.54
N TYR A 46 -4.02 4.46 5.53
CA TYR A 46 -5.00 3.69 6.30
C TYR A 46 -5.89 4.59 7.15
N VAL A 47 -5.31 5.50 7.94
CA VAL A 47 -6.04 6.47 8.76
C VAL A 47 -6.85 7.41 7.86
N GLY A 48 -6.28 7.88 6.76
CA GLY A 48 -7.00 8.71 5.78
C GLY A 48 -8.26 8.01 5.27
N GLY A 49 -8.16 6.76 4.84
CA GLY A 49 -9.32 5.97 4.39
C GLY A 49 -10.35 5.72 5.51
N ARG A 50 -9.89 5.37 6.72
CA ARG A 50 -10.78 5.12 7.87
C ARG A 50 -11.47 6.38 8.38
N VAL A 51 -10.81 7.53 8.30
CA VAL A 51 -11.39 8.84 8.62
C VAL A 51 -12.40 9.24 7.54
N LEU A 52 -12.12 8.97 6.26
CA LEU A 52 -13.14 9.16 5.24
C LEU A 52 -14.36 8.26 5.47
N ASP A 53 -14.20 7.01 5.88
CA ASP A 53 -15.35 6.14 6.19
C ASP A 53 -16.30 6.72 7.27
N THR A 54 -15.82 7.57 8.19
CA THR A 54 -16.67 8.13 9.24
C THR A 54 -17.51 9.33 8.79
N PHE A 55 -17.11 10.02 7.71
CA PHE A 55 -17.83 11.19 7.21
C PHE A 55 -19.05 10.85 6.34
N TRP A 56 -19.11 9.64 5.77
CA TRP A 56 -20.21 9.23 4.88
C TRP A 56 -21.30 8.47 5.65
N GLY A 57 -22.57 8.83 5.42
CA GLY A 57 -23.71 8.24 6.12
C GLY A 57 -24.09 6.83 5.65
N PRO A 58 -24.97 6.11 6.38
CA PRO A 58 -25.29 4.69 6.14
C PRO A 58 -25.79 4.32 4.73
N ARG A 59 -26.38 5.29 4.01
CA ARG A 59 -26.87 5.10 2.63
C ARG A 59 -25.78 5.24 1.56
N THR A 60 -24.69 5.92 1.89
CA THR A 60 -23.53 6.08 1.00
C THR A 60 -22.41 5.10 1.33
N SER A 61 -22.50 4.41 2.47
CA SER A 61 -21.65 3.29 2.86
C SER A 61 -21.86 2.08 1.97
N ALA A 62 -20.85 1.21 1.90
CA ALA A 62 -20.94 -0.04 1.17
C ALA A 62 -21.87 -1.03 1.89
N VAL A 63 -22.52 -1.90 1.12
CA VAL A 63 -23.26 -3.05 1.61
C VAL A 63 -22.26 -4.16 1.97
N PRO A 64 -22.52 -4.99 3.01
CA PRO A 64 -21.67 -6.14 3.29
C PRO A 64 -21.47 -7.03 2.06
N ASP A 65 -20.22 -7.44 1.80
CA ASP A 65 -19.82 -8.26 0.65
C ASP A 65 -20.10 -7.63 -0.74
N GLU A 66 -20.32 -6.31 -0.80
CA GLU A 66 -20.67 -5.62 -2.05
C GLU A 66 -19.59 -5.78 -3.12
N LEU A 67 -18.31 -5.71 -2.76
CA LEU A 67 -17.22 -5.80 -3.73
C LEU A 67 -17.07 -7.21 -4.32
N ALA A 68 -17.33 -8.26 -3.54
CA ALA A 68 -17.38 -9.62 -4.06
C ALA A 68 -18.63 -9.87 -4.92
N ALA A 69 -19.76 -9.23 -4.59
CA ALA A 69 -20.93 -9.20 -5.47
C ALA A 69 -20.63 -8.47 -6.79
N TYR A 70 -19.87 -7.37 -6.73
CA TYR A 70 -19.41 -6.63 -7.91
C TYR A 70 -18.45 -7.45 -8.77
N ASP A 71 -17.49 -8.16 -8.17
CA ASP A 71 -16.60 -9.08 -8.91
C ASP A 71 -17.42 -10.14 -9.67
N ARG A 72 -18.37 -10.80 -8.98
CA ARG A 72 -19.27 -11.78 -9.60
C ARG A 72 -20.11 -11.18 -10.74
N TRP A 73 -20.68 -10.00 -10.53
CA TRP A 73 -21.48 -9.28 -11.53
C TRP A 73 -20.64 -8.86 -12.75
N SER A 74 -19.42 -8.37 -12.52
CA SER A 74 -18.51 -7.93 -13.57
C SER A 74 -17.96 -9.10 -14.40
N SER A 75 -17.68 -10.24 -13.74
CA SER A 75 -17.17 -11.47 -14.35
C SER A 75 -18.24 -12.30 -15.08
N ALA A 76 -19.53 -12.08 -14.80
CA ALA A 76 -20.61 -12.77 -15.49
C ALA A 76 -20.71 -12.34 -16.97
N ARG A 77 -20.82 -13.31 -17.89
CA ARG A 77 -21.15 -13.03 -19.31
C ARG A 77 -22.49 -12.30 -19.35
N PRO A 78 -22.61 -11.14 -20.03
CA PRO A 78 -23.86 -10.41 -20.07
C PRO A 78 -24.90 -11.20 -20.89
N PRO A 79 -26.03 -11.63 -20.31
CA PRO A 79 -27.20 -11.95 -21.11
C PRO A 79 -27.79 -10.63 -21.68
N GLU A 80 -28.64 -10.74 -22.71
CA GLU A 80 -29.45 -9.61 -23.19
C GLU A 80 -30.22 -9.02 -21.99
N GLY A 81 -30.07 -7.71 -21.75
CA GLY A 81 -30.73 -7.01 -20.63
C GLY A 81 -29.96 -7.04 -19.29
N ARG A 82 -28.65 -6.77 -19.29
CA ARG A 82 -27.84 -6.69 -18.05
C ARG A 82 -28.43 -5.69 -17.05
N VAL A 83 -28.89 -6.20 -15.91
CA VAL A 83 -29.30 -5.40 -14.75
C VAL A 83 -28.12 -4.55 -14.27
N LYS A 84 -28.36 -3.25 -14.04
CA LYS A 84 -27.33 -2.34 -13.52
C LYS A 84 -26.90 -2.81 -12.13
N PHE A 85 -25.61 -2.69 -11.81
CA PHE A 85 -25.11 -3.09 -10.49
C PHE A 85 -25.79 -2.33 -9.35
N SER A 86 -26.23 -1.08 -9.58
CA SER A 86 -27.03 -0.32 -8.61
C SER A 86 -28.29 -1.07 -8.15
N GLU A 87 -28.97 -1.78 -9.06
CA GLU A 87 -30.16 -2.57 -8.73
C GLU A 87 -29.80 -3.83 -7.93
N VAL A 88 -28.66 -4.46 -8.24
CA VAL A 88 -28.12 -5.58 -7.45
C VAL A 88 -27.79 -5.12 -6.03
N ARG A 89 -27.13 -3.97 -5.89
CA ARG A 89 -26.80 -3.34 -4.60
C ARG A 89 -28.05 -3.01 -3.80
N ASP A 90 -29.07 -2.44 -4.43
CA ASP A 90 -30.35 -2.14 -3.79
C ASP A 90 -31.05 -3.42 -3.31
N GLY A 91 -30.95 -4.51 -4.06
CA GLY A 91 -31.42 -5.84 -3.65
C GLY A 91 -30.69 -6.37 -2.41
N LEU A 92 -29.36 -6.32 -2.41
CA LEU A 92 -28.54 -6.71 -1.24
C LEU A 92 -28.87 -5.86 -0.01
N ARG A 93 -29.05 -4.55 -0.20
CA ARG A 93 -29.41 -3.64 0.88
C ARG A 93 -30.77 -3.98 1.48
N LYS A 94 -31.78 -4.26 0.64
CA LYS A 94 -33.10 -4.69 1.11
C LYS A 94 -33.02 -5.95 1.97
N THR A 95 -32.20 -6.94 1.59
CA THR A 95 -31.99 -8.15 2.39
C THR A 95 -31.39 -7.83 3.76
N VAL A 96 -30.40 -6.95 3.83
CA VAL A 96 -29.79 -6.51 5.09
C VAL A 96 -30.81 -5.76 5.96
N ASP A 97 -31.56 -4.84 5.37
CA ASP A 97 -32.58 -4.06 6.08
C ASP A 97 -33.72 -4.98 6.58
N GLN A 98 -34.12 -6.00 5.80
CA GLN A 98 -35.12 -7.00 6.22
C GLN A 98 -34.63 -7.86 7.38
N ASN A 99 -33.40 -8.37 7.32
CA ASN A 99 -32.81 -9.14 8.41
C ASN A 99 -32.76 -8.30 9.69
N TYR A 100 -32.38 -7.03 9.59
CA TYR A 100 -32.34 -6.13 10.74
C TYR A 100 -33.75 -5.78 11.26
N ALA A 101 -34.74 -5.60 10.38
CA ALA A 101 -36.14 -5.41 10.77
C ALA A 101 -36.68 -6.62 11.54
N GLN A 102 -36.33 -7.84 11.12
CA GLN A 102 -36.68 -9.07 11.85
C GLN A 102 -36.04 -9.10 13.25
N MET A 103 -34.80 -8.61 13.39
CA MET A 103 -34.16 -8.48 14.71
C MET A 103 -34.88 -7.46 15.60
N LEU A 104 -35.32 -6.32 15.06
CA LEU A 104 -36.07 -5.32 15.83
C LEU A 104 -37.34 -5.90 16.45
N ILE A 105 -38.04 -6.74 15.70
CA ILE A 105 -39.25 -7.44 16.15
C ILE A 105 -38.89 -8.54 17.16
N ARG A 106 -37.90 -9.39 16.86
CA ARG A 106 -37.47 -10.48 17.75
C ARG A 106 -37.05 -9.98 19.14
N PHE A 107 -36.29 -8.88 19.20
CA PHE A 107 -35.82 -8.31 20.47
C PHE A 107 -36.84 -7.37 21.13
N GLU A 108 -38.04 -7.26 20.55
CA GLU A 108 -39.14 -6.40 21.01
C GLU A 108 -38.72 -4.93 21.16
N VAL A 109 -37.83 -4.47 20.28
CA VAL A 109 -37.43 -3.05 20.23
C VAL A 109 -38.49 -2.24 19.48
N GLU A 110 -39.06 -2.81 18.43
CA GLU A 110 -40.23 -2.25 17.72
C GLU A 110 -41.20 -3.39 17.40
N LYS A 111 -42.48 -3.20 17.72
CA LYS A 111 -43.53 -4.24 17.54
C LYS A 111 -44.25 -4.12 16.20
N ASP A 112 -44.24 -2.92 15.63
CA ASP A 112 -44.87 -2.63 14.34
C ASP A 112 -43.92 -2.99 13.19
N ALA A 113 -44.32 -3.95 12.34
CA ALA A 113 -43.51 -4.42 11.22
C ALA A 113 -43.23 -3.32 10.18
N GLY A 114 -44.16 -2.39 9.97
CA GLY A 114 -44.00 -1.27 9.05
C GLY A 114 -42.98 -0.25 9.58
N LYS A 115 -43.09 0.10 10.86
CA LYS A 115 -42.12 1.01 11.51
C LYS A 115 -40.74 0.37 11.65
N ALA A 116 -40.67 -0.92 11.96
CA ALA A 116 -39.40 -1.66 12.00
C ALA A 116 -38.68 -1.63 10.64
N ALA A 117 -39.41 -1.79 9.54
CA ALA A 117 -38.84 -1.72 8.19
C ALA A 117 -38.34 -0.31 7.83
N GLU A 118 -39.04 0.76 8.22
CA GLU A 118 -38.57 2.14 8.02
C GLU A 118 -37.33 2.46 8.87
N MET A 119 -37.36 2.10 10.17
CA MET A 119 -36.24 2.33 11.07
C MET A 119 -35.01 1.48 10.73
N ALA A 120 -35.22 0.31 10.11
CA ALA A 120 -34.13 -0.52 9.65
C ALA A 120 -33.24 0.17 8.61
N LYS A 121 -33.82 0.99 7.72
CA LYS A 121 -33.10 1.74 6.68
C LYS A 121 -32.07 2.72 7.23
N THR A 122 -32.26 3.20 8.47
CA THR A 122 -31.37 4.20 9.10
C THR A 122 -30.50 3.59 10.20
N ALA A 123 -30.77 2.37 10.63
CA ALA A 123 -30.06 1.65 11.69
C ALA A 123 -29.87 2.49 12.99
N GLN A 124 -30.80 3.40 13.28
CA GLN A 124 -30.75 4.29 14.45
C GLN A 124 -30.84 3.51 15.77
N LEU A 125 -31.67 2.47 15.82
CA LEU A 125 -31.89 1.62 16.99
C LEU A 125 -30.79 0.56 17.21
N ALA A 126 -29.69 0.61 16.45
CA ALA A 126 -28.59 -0.34 16.58
C ALA A 126 -28.00 -0.42 18.02
N PRO A 127 -27.83 0.68 18.78
CA PRO A 127 -27.34 0.60 20.16
C PRO A 127 -28.29 -0.17 21.09
N GLU A 128 -29.59 -0.05 20.87
CA GLU A 128 -30.60 -0.70 21.71
C GLU A 128 -30.70 -2.21 21.43
N VAL A 129 -30.66 -2.60 20.15
CA VAL A 129 -30.58 -4.02 19.76
C VAL A 129 -29.31 -4.65 20.32
N ARG A 130 -28.15 -3.97 20.25
CA ARG A 130 -26.89 -4.45 20.85
C ARG A 130 -27.02 -4.67 22.36
N ARG A 131 -27.69 -3.77 23.08
CA ARG A 131 -27.95 -3.91 24.52
C ARG A 131 -28.81 -5.14 24.82
N LYS A 132 -29.86 -5.39 24.03
CA LYS A 132 -30.74 -6.56 24.16
C LYS A 132 -30.02 -7.87 23.88
N ILE A 133 -29.20 -7.94 22.82
CA ILE A 133 -28.37 -9.13 22.51
C ILE A 133 -27.44 -9.46 23.68
N ARG A 134 -26.77 -8.44 24.24
CA ARG A 134 -25.90 -8.64 25.41
C ARG A 134 -26.67 -9.13 26.63
N ALA A 135 -27.87 -8.59 26.88
CA ALA A 135 -28.72 -9.06 27.97
C ALA A 135 -29.19 -10.52 27.80
N GLU A 136 -29.54 -10.94 26.59
CA GLU A 136 -29.91 -12.34 26.30
C GLU A 136 -28.70 -13.28 26.49
N ARG A 137 -27.53 -12.87 26.01
CA ARG A 137 -26.27 -13.58 26.25
C ARG A 137 -25.99 -13.75 27.74
N ASP A 138 -26.06 -12.68 28.51
CA ASP A 138 -25.77 -12.71 29.95
C ASP A 138 -26.76 -13.61 30.70
N LYS A 139 -28.05 -13.59 30.32
CA LYS A 139 -29.07 -14.50 30.85
C LYS A 139 -28.80 -15.97 30.50
N ALA A 140 -28.39 -16.24 29.26
CA ALA A 140 -28.03 -17.58 28.81
C ALA A 140 -26.80 -18.12 29.55
N LEU A 141 -25.82 -17.25 29.84
CA LEU A 141 -24.64 -17.60 30.64
C LEU A 141 -25.03 -17.93 32.09
N GLU A 142 -25.87 -17.13 32.73
CA GLU A 142 -26.36 -17.41 34.10
C GLU A 142 -27.12 -18.75 34.16
N THR A 143 -27.95 -19.04 33.14
CA THR A 143 -28.67 -20.31 33.05
C THR A 143 -27.72 -21.49 32.86
N ALA A 144 -26.72 -21.36 31.97
CA ALA A 144 -25.72 -22.39 31.74
C ALA A 144 -24.89 -22.65 32.99
N LYS A 145 -24.50 -21.59 33.72
CA LYS A 145 -23.76 -21.68 34.97
C LYS A 145 -24.57 -22.39 36.05
N LYS A 146 -25.85 -22.03 36.22
CA LYS A 146 -26.72 -22.72 37.17
C LYS A 146 -26.85 -24.21 36.85
N ASN A 147 -27.10 -24.56 35.59
CA ASN A 147 -27.19 -25.96 35.16
C ASN A 147 -25.89 -26.74 35.40
N HIS A 148 -24.74 -26.09 35.20
CA HIS A 148 -23.43 -26.65 35.51
C HIS A 148 -23.27 -26.89 37.01
N ASP A 149 -23.56 -25.90 37.85
CA ASP A 149 -23.42 -26.00 39.30
C ASP A 149 -24.36 -27.07 39.89
N ASP A 150 -25.58 -27.19 39.35
CA ASP A 150 -26.53 -28.24 39.72
C ASP A 150 -26.04 -29.64 39.27
N ALA A 151 -25.43 -29.75 38.09
CA ALA A 151 -24.84 -31.01 37.60
C ALA A 151 -23.58 -31.43 38.38
N VAL A 152 -22.76 -30.47 38.82
CA VAL A 152 -21.61 -30.74 39.70
C VAL A 152 -22.08 -31.33 41.03
N LYS A 153 -23.12 -30.74 41.64
CA LYS A 153 -23.71 -31.28 42.88
C LYS A 153 -24.25 -32.69 42.69
N ALA A 154 -24.95 -32.96 41.58
CA ALA A 154 -25.45 -34.29 41.27
C ALA A 154 -24.32 -35.33 41.09
N LEU A 155 -23.20 -34.96 40.46
CA LEU A 155 -22.02 -35.81 40.33
C LEU A 155 -21.34 -36.06 41.69
N ASP A 156 -21.29 -35.05 42.56
CA ASP A 156 -20.75 -35.17 43.92
C ASP A 156 -21.52 -36.22 44.74
N GLU A 157 -22.84 -36.26 44.59
CA GLU A 157 -23.70 -37.26 45.24
C GLU A 157 -23.58 -38.65 44.59
N GLN A 158 -23.54 -38.71 43.24
CA GLN A 158 -23.53 -39.97 42.49
C GLN A 158 -22.22 -40.76 42.63
N PHE A 159 -21.07 -40.09 42.71
CA PHE A 159 -19.75 -40.73 42.72
C PHE A 159 -19.00 -40.57 44.05
N LYS A 160 -19.75 -40.46 45.16
CA LYS A 160 -19.21 -40.24 46.52
C LYS A 160 -18.07 -41.21 46.89
N ASP A 161 -18.16 -42.48 46.47
CA ASP A 161 -17.19 -43.54 46.81
C ASP A 161 -16.21 -43.88 45.67
N LYS A 162 -16.26 -43.16 44.53
CA LYS A 162 -15.48 -43.47 43.33
C LYS A 162 -14.72 -42.25 42.77
N PRO A 163 -13.57 -41.90 43.35
CA PRO A 163 -12.87 -40.65 43.03
C PRO A 163 -12.33 -40.57 41.60
N LYS A 164 -11.94 -41.69 40.99
CA LYS A 164 -11.43 -41.72 39.59
C LYS A 164 -12.54 -41.50 38.57
N GLU A 165 -13.66 -42.24 38.70
CA GLU A 165 -14.83 -42.07 37.82
C GLU A 165 -15.44 -40.67 37.96
N LYS A 166 -15.44 -40.12 39.18
CA LYS A 166 -15.85 -38.73 39.45
C LYS A 166 -14.99 -37.72 38.69
N ALA A 167 -13.67 -37.86 38.73
CA ALA A 167 -12.74 -36.94 38.06
C ALA A 167 -12.95 -36.94 36.54
N ASP A 168 -13.15 -38.12 35.95
CA ASP A 168 -13.43 -38.25 34.51
C ASP A 168 -14.79 -37.65 34.14
N ALA A 169 -15.83 -37.89 34.93
CA ALA A 169 -17.16 -37.33 34.72
C ALA A 169 -17.19 -35.79 34.88
N LEU A 170 -16.46 -35.26 35.86
CA LEU A 170 -16.32 -33.82 36.09
C LEU A 170 -15.58 -33.16 34.92
N LYS A 171 -14.51 -33.78 34.42
CA LYS A 171 -13.80 -33.30 33.22
C LYS A 171 -14.73 -33.24 31.99
N GLN A 172 -15.53 -34.26 31.76
CA GLN A 172 -16.52 -34.24 30.66
C GLN A 172 -17.58 -33.16 30.85
N LEU A 173 -18.04 -32.93 32.09
CA LEU A 173 -19.00 -31.87 32.40
C LEU A 173 -18.40 -30.48 32.13
N GLU A 174 -17.16 -30.25 32.56
CA GLU A 174 -16.43 -29.01 32.28
C GLU A 174 -16.25 -28.76 30.79
N GLU A 175 -15.91 -29.79 30.01
CA GLU A 175 -15.79 -29.71 28.55
C GLU A 175 -17.13 -29.36 27.88
N ARG A 176 -18.24 -29.96 28.33
CA ARG A 176 -19.59 -29.65 27.84
C ARG A 176 -19.98 -28.21 28.15
N TYR A 177 -19.74 -27.76 29.39
CA TYR A 177 -20.01 -26.40 29.81
C TYR A 177 -19.19 -25.39 29.00
N ALA A 178 -17.88 -25.61 28.84
CA ALA A 178 -17.03 -24.76 28.02
C ALA A 178 -17.53 -24.68 26.56
N LYS A 179 -17.94 -25.80 25.97
CA LYS A 179 -18.53 -25.82 24.61
C LYS A 179 -19.84 -25.04 24.54
N GLN A 180 -20.70 -25.15 25.56
CA GLN A 180 -21.95 -24.41 25.64
C GLN A 180 -21.70 -22.89 25.75
N VAL A 181 -20.80 -22.47 26.64
CA VAL A 181 -20.41 -21.07 26.82
C VAL A 181 -19.85 -20.49 25.52
N LYS A 182 -18.92 -21.21 24.85
CA LYS A 182 -18.39 -20.81 23.54
C LYS A 182 -19.50 -20.65 22.49
N GLY A 183 -20.50 -21.54 22.49
CA GLY A 183 -21.68 -21.45 21.61
C GLY A 183 -22.54 -20.22 21.86
N ILE A 184 -22.71 -19.82 23.13
CA ILE A 184 -23.44 -18.60 23.51
C ILE A 184 -22.73 -17.35 22.97
N TYR A 185 -21.42 -17.22 23.19
CA TYR A 185 -20.63 -16.10 22.65
C TYR A 185 -20.60 -16.07 21.12
N ALA A 186 -20.48 -17.22 20.46
CA ALA A 186 -20.51 -17.31 19.00
C ALA A 186 -21.86 -16.86 18.41
N THR A 187 -22.97 -17.16 19.10
CA THR A 187 -24.31 -16.74 18.67
C THR A 187 -24.49 -15.24 18.85
N ALA A 188 -24.15 -14.70 20.03
CA ALA A 188 -24.18 -13.26 20.27
C ALA A 188 -23.28 -12.49 19.30
N GLY A 189 -22.07 -13.00 19.00
CA GLY A 189 -21.15 -12.40 18.03
C GLY A 189 -21.74 -12.32 16.62
N ARG A 190 -22.42 -13.37 16.14
CA ARG A 190 -23.09 -13.37 14.83
C ARG A 190 -24.23 -12.35 14.77
N GLU A 191 -25.04 -12.25 15.82
CA GLU A 191 -26.14 -11.28 15.89
C GLU A 191 -25.62 -9.84 15.95
N LEU A 192 -24.56 -9.58 16.71
CA LEU A 192 -23.93 -8.26 16.77
C LEU A 192 -23.31 -7.86 15.43
N GLU A 193 -22.74 -8.82 14.69
CA GLU A 193 -22.23 -8.58 13.34
C GLU A 193 -23.37 -8.24 12.37
N GLN A 194 -24.53 -8.90 12.45
CA GLN A 194 -25.71 -8.52 11.68
C GLN A 194 -26.17 -7.07 11.97
N VAL A 195 -26.13 -6.65 13.23
CA VAL A 195 -26.42 -5.25 13.60
C VAL A 195 -25.36 -4.28 13.05
N ARG A 196 -24.09 -4.69 13.00
CA ARG A 196 -23.01 -3.89 12.39
C ARG A 196 -23.25 -3.73 10.88
N GLN A 197 -23.59 -4.83 10.21
CA GLN A 197 -23.90 -4.87 8.78
C GLN A 197 -25.07 -3.95 8.40
N ALA A 198 -26.08 -3.82 9.26
CA ALA A 198 -27.22 -2.90 9.05
C ALA A 198 -26.82 -1.42 8.96
N ARG A 199 -25.76 -0.99 9.68
CA ARG A 199 -25.25 0.39 9.57
C ARG A 199 -24.49 0.67 8.27
N GLY A 200 -24.19 -0.37 7.48
CA GLY A 200 -23.27 -0.29 6.35
C GLY A 200 -21.82 -0.50 6.80
N VAL A 201 -20.98 -0.89 5.84
CA VAL A 201 -19.55 -1.09 6.02
C VAL A 201 -18.81 0.09 5.39
N GLY A 202 -17.66 0.46 5.97
CA GLY A 202 -16.81 1.50 5.40
C GLY A 202 -16.46 1.18 3.94
N VAL A 203 -16.44 2.20 3.08
CA VAL A 203 -16.06 2.05 1.67
C VAL A 203 -14.59 1.65 1.58
N PHE A 204 -13.73 2.28 2.40
CA PHE A 204 -12.33 1.90 2.54
C PHE A 204 -12.17 0.50 3.11
N GLU A 205 -12.86 0.19 4.20
CA GLU A 205 -12.78 -1.13 4.85
C GLU A 205 -13.12 -2.25 3.86
N THR A 206 -14.19 -2.07 3.08
CA THR A 206 -14.62 -3.03 2.06
C THR A 206 -13.59 -3.18 0.93
N TRP A 207 -13.04 -2.06 0.45
CA TRP A 207 -12.00 -2.08 -0.58
C TRP A 207 -10.71 -2.72 -0.08
N PHE A 208 -10.25 -2.32 1.11
CA PHE A 208 -9.02 -2.80 1.71
C PHE A 208 -9.08 -4.31 1.98
N ASP A 209 -10.18 -4.79 2.56
CA ASP A 209 -10.38 -6.22 2.83
C ASP A 209 -10.37 -7.04 1.53
N TYR A 210 -11.03 -6.56 0.48
CA TYR A 210 -11.01 -7.23 -0.83
C TYR A 210 -9.61 -7.24 -1.45
N GLN A 211 -8.87 -6.13 -1.38
CA GLN A 211 -7.51 -6.06 -1.91
C GLN A 211 -6.57 -6.99 -1.13
N ALA A 212 -6.69 -7.05 0.19
CA ALA A 212 -5.92 -7.97 1.02
C ALA A 212 -6.24 -9.44 0.70
N GLN A 213 -7.51 -9.78 0.50
CA GLN A 213 -7.94 -11.13 0.09
C GLN A 213 -7.41 -11.50 -1.31
N THR A 214 -7.50 -10.58 -2.28
CA THR A 214 -7.02 -10.80 -3.64
C THR A 214 -5.50 -11.00 -3.67
N LEU A 215 -4.75 -10.28 -2.84
CA LEU A 215 -3.31 -10.52 -2.66
C LEU A 215 -3.04 -11.92 -2.07
N GLY A 216 -3.86 -12.39 -1.14
CA GLY A 216 -3.81 -13.77 -0.63
C GLY A 216 -3.96 -14.79 -1.76
N LEU A 217 -4.97 -14.61 -2.63
CA LEU A 217 -5.19 -15.48 -3.80
C LEU A 217 -4.02 -15.48 -4.78
N ILE A 218 -3.34 -14.34 -4.96
CA ILE A 218 -2.15 -14.25 -5.81
C ILE A 218 -1.02 -15.10 -5.21
N VAL A 219 -0.77 -14.98 -3.90
CA VAL A 219 0.28 -15.75 -3.20
C VAL A 219 -0.03 -17.25 -3.27
N ASP A 220 -1.27 -17.64 -2.95
CA ASP A 220 -1.72 -19.02 -3.02
C ASP A 220 -1.63 -19.57 -4.45
N GLY A 221 -1.95 -18.73 -5.44
CA GLY A 221 -1.84 -19.06 -6.86
C GLY A 221 -0.39 -19.34 -7.29
N VAL A 222 0.56 -18.51 -6.84
CA VAL A 222 1.99 -18.70 -7.10
C VAL A 222 2.48 -19.98 -6.46
N MET A 223 2.13 -20.23 -5.19
CA MET A 223 2.55 -21.41 -4.45
C MET A 223 1.97 -22.72 -5.00
N SER A 224 0.74 -22.68 -5.49
CA SER A 224 0.06 -23.83 -6.11
C SER A 224 0.41 -24.03 -7.59
N GLY A 225 1.20 -23.14 -8.19
CA GLY A 225 1.53 -23.18 -9.61
C GLY A 225 0.37 -22.87 -10.54
N THR A 226 -0.71 -22.27 -10.03
CA THR A 226 -1.93 -21.94 -10.80
C THR A 226 -1.81 -20.55 -11.44
N TRP A 227 -0.94 -20.44 -12.45
CA TRP A 227 -0.68 -19.17 -13.13
C TRP A 227 -1.84 -18.70 -14.03
N LEU A 228 -2.36 -19.62 -14.84
CA LEU A 228 -3.35 -19.35 -15.90
C LEU A 228 -4.75 -19.89 -15.60
N ALA A 229 -4.95 -20.55 -14.45
CA ALA A 229 -6.23 -21.12 -14.08
C ALA A 229 -7.28 -20.03 -13.79
N PRO A 230 -8.58 -20.34 -13.83
CA PRO A 230 -9.62 -19.46 -13.28
C PRO A 230 -9.33 -19.17 -11.81
N ASN A 231 -9.31 -17.88 -11.43
CA ASN A 231 -8.83 -17.35 -10.15
C ASN A 231 -7.34 -17.62 -9.85
N GLY A 232 -6.56 -17.96 -10.87
CA GLY A 232 -5.10 -18.06 -10.79
C GLY A 232 -4.42 -16.68 -10.70
N VAL A 233 -3.09 -16.69 -10.73
CA VAL A 233 -2.25 -15.49 -10.52
C VAL A 233 -2.62 -14.34 -11.44
N ILE A 234 -2.71 -14.58 -12.76
CA ILE A 234 -2.96 -13.51 -13.74
C ILE A 234 -4.35 -12.92 -13.55
N GLN A 235 -5.38 -13.77 -13.39
CA GLN A 235 -6.74 -13.28 -13.22
C GLN A 235 -6.89 -12.49 -11.90
N SER A 236 -6.29 -12.98 -10.81
CA SER A 236 -6.30 -12.28 -9.52
C SER A 236 -5.55 -10.95 -9.60
N LEU A 237 -4.45 -10.87 -10.36
CA LEU A 237 -3.74 -9.61 -10.62
C LEU A 237 -4.59 -8.62 -11.42
N ILE A 238 -5.27 -9.09 -12.48
CA ILE A 238 -6.21 -8.25 -13.25
C ILE A 238 -7.33 -7.76 -12.34
N LYS A 239 -7.90 -8.62 -11.49
CA LYS A 239 -8.96 -8.26 -10.54
C LYS A 239 -8.49 -7.22 -9.53
N PHE A 240 -7.29 -7.39 -8.96
CA PHE A 240 -6.67 -6.44 -8.05
C PHE A 240 -6.57 -5.03 -8.66
N LEU A 241 -6.15 -4.95 -9.93
CA LEU A 241 -5.97 -3.69 -10.66
C LEU A 241 -7.27 -3.07 -11.18
N THR A 242 -8.28 -3.87 -11.50
CA THR A 242 -9.48 -3.39 -12.22
C THR A 242 -10.73 -3.36 -11.36
N VAL A 243 -11.05 -4.43 -10.63
CA VAL A 243 -12.35 -4.60 -9.95
C VAL A 243 -12.52 -3.60 -8.82
N GLY A 244 -11.56 -3.57 -7.87
CA GLY A 244 -11.57 -2.65 -6.73
C GLY A 244 -11.67 -1.18 -7.14
N PRO A 245 -10.74 -0.68 -7.98
CA PRO A 245 -10.77 0.70 -8.45
C PRO A 245 -12.03 1.04 -9.27
N THR A 246 -12.48 0.17 -10.18
CA THR A 246 -13.68 0.45 -11.00
C THR A 246 -14.95 0.49 -10.15
N TRP A 247 -15.07 -0.39 -9.16
CA TRP A 247 -16.17 -0.33 -8.18
C TRP A 247 -16.18 1.01 -7.44
N ALA A 248 -15.03 1.42 -6.89
CA ALA A 248 -14.92 2.67 -6.15
C ALA A 248 -15.22 3.89 -7.06
N MET A 249 -14.72 3.90 -8.29
CA MET A 249 -14.95 4.97 -9.28
C MET A 249 -16.43 5.07 -9.69
N THR A 250 -17.12 3.95 -9.91
CA THR A 250 -18.48 3.94 -10.47
C THR A 250 -19.58 4.01 -9.40
N GLN A 251 -19.39 3.36 -8.25
CA GLN A 251 -20.40 3.26 -7.20
C GLN A 251 -20.21 4.29 -6.08
N HIS A 252 -18.97 4.73 -5.85
CA HIS A 252 -18.59 5.64 -4.77
C HIS A 252 -17.66 6.76 -5.27
N THR A 253 -18.02 7.41 -6.38
CA THR A 253 -17.16 8.38 -7.10
C THR A 253 -16.61 9.50 -6.21
N SER A 254 -17.45 10.11 -5.37
CA SER A 254 -17.01 11.22 -4.49
C SER A 254 -15.98 10.76 -3.45
N TYR A 255 -16.21 9.60 -2.84
CA TYR A 255 -15.26 8.96 -1.93
C TYR A 255 -13.94 8.67 -2.66
N PHE A 256 -14.02 8.06 -3.85
CA PHE A 256 -12.86 7.69 -4.64
C PHE A 256 -11.98 8.89 -4.98
N VAL A 257 -12.58 10.00 -5.43
CA VAL A 257 -11.83 11.22 -5.79
C VAL A 257 -11.06 11.78 -4.59
N VAL A 258 -11.73 11.95 -3.45
CA VAL A 258 -11.08 12.49 -2.23
C VAL A 258 -9.99 11.54 -1.73
N PHE A 259 -10.29 10.23 -1.68
CA PHE A 259 -9.31 9.22 -1.29
C PHE A 259 -8.09 9.19 -2.22
N MET A 260 -8.30 9.29 -3.54
CA MET A 260 -7.21 9.28 -4.51
C MET A 260 -6.29 10.50 -4.37
N VAL A 261 -6.85 11.68 -4.05
CA VAL A 261 -6.04 12.86 -3.74
C VAL A 261 -5.16 12.63 -2.51
N ILE A 262 -5.73 12.08 -1.43
CA ILE A 262 -4.97 11.77 -0.21
C ILE A 262 -3.91 10.70 -0.49
N PHE A 263 -4.28 9.65 -1.24
CA PHE A 263 -3.38 8.58 -1.65
C PHE A 263 -2.20 9.16 -2.42
N LEU A 264 -2.44 9.90 -3.50
CA LEU A 264 -1.37 10.49 -4.31
C LEU A 264 -0.52 11.49 -3.53
N ALA A 265 -1.12 12.29 -2.65
CA ALA A 265 -0.37 13.23 -1.80
C ALA A 265 0.57 12.49 -0.82
N ALA A 266 0.08 11.42 -0.19
CA ALA A 266 0.89 10.62 0.71
C ALA A 266 2.04 9.93 -0.04
N TRP A 267 1.75 9.33 -1.21
CA TRP A 267 2.76 8.70 -2.06
C TRP A 267 3.79 9.72 -2.60
N ALA A 268 3.35 10.91 -2.99
CA ALA A 268 4.23 11.99 -3.43
C ALA A 268 5.22 12.40 -2.33
N LEU A 269 4.74 12.59 -1.10
CA LEU A 269 5.55 13.04 0.04
C LEU A 269 6.50 11.94 0.57
N PHE A 270 5.95 10.77 0.91
CA PHE A 270 6.76 9.72 1.54
C PHE A 270 7.54 8.92 0.50
N GLY A 271 6.96 8.67 -0.68
CA GLY A 271 7.64 8.00 -1.78
C GLY A 271 8.79 8.83 -2.32
N GLY A 272 8.60 10.14 -2.51
CA GLY A 272 9.66 11.08 -2.88
C GLY A 272 10.81 11.10 -1.87
N ALA A 273 10.51 11.17 -0.57
CA ALA A 273 11.51 11.11 0.49
C ALA A 273 12.29 9.77 0.51
N ILE A 274 11.61 8.64 0.34
CA ILE A 274 12.25 7.31 0.28
C ILE A 274 13.16 7.21 -0.95
N CYS A 275 12.70 7.66 -2.13
CA CYS A 275 13.51 7.74 -3.34
C CYS A 275 14.74 8.60 -3.14
N ARG A 276 14.61 9.76 -2.49
CA ARG A 276 15.74 10.67 -2.23
C ARG A 276 16.80 10.04 -1.33
N ILE A 277 16.39 9.36 -0.25
CA ILE A 277 17.32 8.62 0.61
C ILE A 277 17.98 7.49 -0.17
N ALA A 278 17.23 6.76 -1.00
CA ALA A 278 17.79 5.69 -1.82
C ALA A 278 18.81 6.22 -2.84
N ALA A 279 18.51 7.33 -3.52
CA ALA A 279 19.36 7.97 -4.51
C ALA A 279 20.74 8.31 -3.95
N LEU A 280 20.78 9.00 -2.80
CA LEU A 280 22.03 9.42 -2.15
C LEU A 280 22.80 8.26 -1.54
N HIS A 281 22.10 7.29 -0.95
CA HIS A 281 22.75 6.09 -0.41
C HIS A 281 23.42 5.28 -1.52
N ILE A 282 22.81 5.18 -2.71
CA ILE A 282 23.37 4.43 -3.83
C ILE A 282 24.57 5.16 -4.44
N ALA A 283 24.47 6.47 -4.61
CA ALA A 283 25.48 7.27 -5.32
C ALA A 283 26.67 7.68 -4.46
N ARG A 284 26.45 8.10 -3.21
CA ARG A 284 27.49 8.68 -2.34
C ARG A 284 27.81 7.84 -1.11
N GLU A 285 27.06 6.74 -0.89
CA GLU A 285 27.11 5.94 0.35
C GLU A 285 26.82 6.74 1.64
N GLU A 286 26.26 7.95 1.51
CA GLU A 286 25.93 8.83 2.63
C GLU A 286 24.54 8.53 3.20
N GLY A 287 24.45 8.51 4.54
CA GLY A 287 23.19 8.39 5.26
C GLY A 287 22.48 9.74 5.37
N LEU A 288 21.48 10.01 4.54
CA LEU A 288 20.68 11.23 4.68
C LEU A 288 19.68 11.10 5.85
N SER A 289 19.56 12.15 6.67
CA SER A 289 18.53 12.25 7.70
C SER A 289 17.12 12.26 7.09
N TYR A 290 16.15 11.60 7.74
CA TYR A 290 14.77 11.55 7.29
C TYR A 290 14.12 12.94 7.17
N GLN A 291 14.56 13.90 7.99
CA GLN A 291 14.04 15.27 7.97
C GLN A 291 14.45 16.00 6.68
N SER A 292 15.71 15.87 6.27
CA SER A 292 16.21 16.46 5.02
C SER A 292 15.52 15.84 3.81
N ALA A 293 15.25 14.53 3.83
CA ALA A 293 14.51 13.86 2.76
C ALA A 293 13.07 14.36 2.64
N LEU A 294 12.39 14.55 3.77
CA LEU A 294 11.03 15.10 3.80
C LEU A 294 10.99 16.56 3.33
N ARG A 295 11.98 17.38 3.73
CA ARG A 295 12.09 18.76 3.25
C ARG A 295 12.25 18.81 1.73
N PHE A 296 13.14 17.99 1.17
CA PHE A 296 13.29 17.87 -0.28
C PHE A 296 11.96 17.46 -0.95
N SER A 297 11.28 16.44 -0.41
CA SER A 297 10.03 15.98 -0.99
C SER A 297 8.88 16.97 -0.84
N LEU A 298 8.88 17.82 0.19
CA LEU A 298 7.96 18.94 0.35
C LEU A 298 8.26 20.07 -0.66
N ALA A 299 9.53 20.42 -0.82
CA ALA A 299 9.97 21.43 -1.80
C ALA A 299 9.60 21.02 -3.24
N LYS A 300 9.71 19.72 -3.55
CA LYS A 300 9.35 19.14 -4.86
C LYS A 300 8.01 18.40 -4.84
N PHE A 301 7.09 18.76 -3.93
CA PHE A 301 5.80 18.06 -3.78
C PHE A 301 4.96 18.11 -5.05
N ILE A 302 4.87 19.27 -5.71
CA ILE A 302 4.08 19.46 -6.94
C ILE A 302 4.62 18.55 -8.05
N PRO A 303 5.94 18.53 -8.36
CA PRO A 303 6.51 17.55 -9.27
C PRO A 303 6.13 16.10 -8.95
N PHE A 304 6.31 15.64 -7.71
CA PHE A 304 5.98 14.27 -7.33
C PHE A 304 4.49 13.94 -7.48
N PHE A 305 3.61 14.89 -7.15
CA PHE A 305 2.16 14.73 -7.21
C PHE A 305 1.61 14.73 -8.65
N LEU A 306 2.08 15.66 -9.50
CA LEU A 306 1.55 15.84 -10.85
C LEU A 306 2.12 14.86 -11.88
N THR A 307 3.33 14.34 -11.66
CA THR A 307 4.02 13.49 -12.64
C THR A 307 3.20 12.27 -13.08
N PRO A 308 2.54 11.51 -12.19
CA PRO A 308 1.64 10.43 -12.61
C PRO A 308 0.34 10.89 -13.29
N ILE A 309 -0.10 12.12 -13.01
CA ILE A 309 -1.40 12.65 -13.44
C ILE A 309 -1.31 13.27 -14.84
N ILE A 310 -0.21 13.97 -15.15
CA ILE A 310 -0.01 14.71 -16.41
C ILE A 310 -0.22 13.82 -17.65
N PRO A 311 0.37 12.61 -17.75
CA PRO A 311 0.13 11.75 -18.92
C PRO A 311 -1.34 11.33 -19.07
N LEU A 312 -2.03 11.10 -17.95
CA LEU A 312 -3.45 10.75 -17.96
C LEU A 312 -4.32 11.94 -18.40
N LEU A 313 -3.99 13.16 -17.96
CA LEU A 313 -4.64 14.38 -18.42
C LEU A 313 -4.38 14.66 -19.90
N PHE A 314 -3.18 14.37 -20.39
CA PHE A 314 -2.85 14.50 -21.81
C PHE A 314 -3.69 13.55 -22.68
N VAL A 315 -3.79 12.29 -22.27
CA VAL A 315 -4.65 11.30 -22.94
C VAL A 315 -6.13 11.71 -22.87
N LEU A 316 -6.60 12.17 -21.70
CA LEU A 316 -7.97 12.65 -21.54
C LEU A 316 -8.26 13.87 -22.43
N GLY A 317 -7.33 14.82 -22.52
CA GLY A 317 -7.48 16.03 -23.36
C GLY A 317 -7.59 15.70 -24.84
N ILE A 318 -6.72 14.82 -25.35
CA ILE A 318 -6.79 14.34 -26.74
C ILE A 318 -8.10 13.58 -26.97
N GLY A 319 -8.46 12.67 -26.06
CA GLY A 319 -9.69 11.89 -26.15
C GLY A 319 -10.94 12.78 -26.16
N LEU A 320 -10.97 13.83 -25.33
CA LEU A 320 -12.06 14.80 -25.31
C LEU A 320 -12.14 15.57 -26.63
N PHE A 321 -11.00 16.00 -27.18
CA PHE A 321 -10.95 16.69 -28.48
C PHE A 321 -11.51 15.82 -29.61
N VAL A 322 -11.12 14.53 -29.68
CA VAL A 322 -11.65 13.58 -30.66
C VAL A 322 -13.15 13.36 -30.46
N THR A 323 -13.60 13.25 -29.21
CA THR A 323 -15.02 13.07 -28.86
C THR A 323 -15.86 14.29 -29.26
N LEU A 324 -15.35 15.50 -29.03
CA LEU A 324 -15.98 16.75 -29.46
C LEU A 324 -16.08 16.83 -30.99
N GLY A 325 -15.03 16.42 -31.71
CA GLY A 325 -15.07 16.29 -33.17
C GLY A 325 -16.18 15.33 -33.65
N GLY A 326 -16.32 14.18 -32.97
CA GLY A 326 -17.38 13.21 -33.25
C GLY A 326 -18.79 13.75 -32.96
N LEU A 327 -18.96 14.49 -31.86
CA LEU A 327 -20.23 15.15 -31.49
C LEU A 327 -20.62 16.22 -32.51
N LEU A 328 -19.66 17.05 -32.94
CA LEU A 328 -19.88 18.06 -33.97
C LEU A 328 -20.28 17.43 -35.31
N ALA A 329 -19.62 16.33 -35.70
CA ALA A 329 -19.99 15.62 -36.91
C ALA A 329 -21.41 15.04 -36.83
N ASN A 330 -21.82 14.51 -35.67
CA ASN A 330 -23.18 13.98 -35.47
C ASN A 330 -24.28 15.06 -35.64
N ALA A 331 -23.99 16.32 -35.33
CA ALA A 331 -24.93 17.43 -35.51
C ALA A 331 -25.07 17.90 -36.96
N MET A 332 -24.11 17.57 -37.83
CA MET A 332 -24.09 18.01 -39.23
C MET A 332 -24.75 16.98 -40.15
N GLY A 333 -25.59 17.43 -41.10
CA GLY A 333 -26.28 16.53 -42.06
C GLY A 333 -25.34 15.70 -42.96
N PHE A 334 -24.09 16.13 -43.14
CA PHE A 334 -23.03 15.39 -43.86
C PHE A 334 -21.96 14.80 -42.93
N GLY A 335 -22.30 14.63 -41.64
CA GLY A 335 -21.40 14.17 -40.59
C GLY A 335 -20.66 12.88 -40.90
N ALA A 336 -21.34 11.89 -41.50
CA ALA A 336 -20.73 10.60 -41.84
C ALA A 336 -19.55 10.74 -42.82
N ILE A 337 -19.66 11.64 -43.80
CA ILE A 337 -18.58 11.90 -44.77
C ILE A 337 -17.43 12.62 -44.07
N LEU A 338 -17.73 13.59 -43.20
CA LEU A 338 -16.73 14.33 -42.43
C LEU A 338 -15.94 13.41 -41.47
N VAL A 339 -16.63 12.49 -40.79
CA VAL A 339 -15.98 11.46 -39.95
C VAL A 339 -15.06 10.59 -40.78
N GLY A 340 -15.52 10.10 -41.94
CA GLY A 340 -14.68 9.29 -42.84
C GLY A 340 -13.43 10.05 -43.32
N LEU A 341 -13.59 11.32 -43.69
CA LEU A 341 -12.51 12.18 -44.15
C LEU A 341 -11.49 12.50 -43.04
N LEU A 342 -11.96 12.80 -41.81
CA LEU A 342 -11.12 13.19 -40.67
C LEU A 342 -10.63 12.00 -39.84
N LEU A 343 -11.00 10.77 -40.19
CA LEU A 343 -10.62 9.56 -39.44
C LEU A 343 -9.10 9.43 -39.29
N PHE A 344 -8.31 9.86 -40.28
CA PHE A 344 -6.85 9.80 -40.17
C PHE A 344 -6.29 10.67 -39.04
N LEU A 345 -6.91 11.84 -38.73
CA LEU A 345 -6.53 12.64 -37.56
C LEU A 345 -6.89 11.92 -36.26
N ALA A 346 -8.07 11.28 -36.22
CA ALA A 346 -8.51 10.50 -35.06
C ALA A 346 -7.60 9.29 -34.81
N LEU A 347 -7.14 8.60 -35.87
CA LEU A 347 -6.16 7.51 -35.78
C LEU A 347 -4.80 8.03 -35.30
N ALA A 348 -4.33 9.18 -35.81
CA ALA A 348 -3.09 9.80 -35.33
C ALA A 348 -3.18 10.19 -33.85
N ALA A 349 -4.32 10.74 -33.42
CA ALA A 349 -4.61 11.01 -32.01
C ALA A 349 -4.62 9.72 -31.16
N GLY A 350 -5.26 8.65 -31.65
CA GLY A 350 -5.27 7.33 -31.01
C GLY A 350 -3.87 6.73 -30.87
N PHE A 351 -3.04 6.88 -31.89
CA PHE A 351 -1.64 6.46 -31.87
C PHE A 351 -0.83 7.22 -30.83
N LEU A 352 -1.00 8.55 -30.75
CA LEU A 352 -0.34 9.38 -29.75
C LEU A 352 -0.76 9.04 -28.31
N MET A 353 -2.05 8.78 -28.09
CA MET A 353 -2.55 8.29 -26.80
C MET A 353 -1.95 6.93 -26.45
N THR A 354 -1.83 6.02 -27.42
CA THR A 354 -1.26 4.68 -27.23
C THR A 354 0.22 4.73 -26.84
N ILE A 355 1.03 5.53 -27.55
CA ILE A 355 2.43 5.74 -27.19
C ILE A 355 2.51 6.32 -25.78
N THR A 356 1.75 7.38 -25.47
CA THR A 356 1.78 8.00 -24.14
C THR A 356 1.45 7.01 -23.03
N LEU A 357 0.43 6.16 -23.22
CA LEU A 357 0.04 5.13 -22.25
C LEU A 357 1.10 4.03 -22.09
N LEU A 358 1.67 3.52 -23.19
CA LEU A 358 2.72 2.51 -23.14
C LEU A 358 3.99 3.04 -22.48
N GLY A 359 4.40 4.26 -22.84
CA GLY A 359 5.54 4.95 -22.26
C GLY A 359 5.34 5.21 -20.77
N THR A 360 4.16 5.68 -20.37
CA THR A 360 3.82 5.89 -18.96
C THR A 360 3.81 4.57 -18.20
N ALA A 361 3.20 3.51 -18.73
CA ALA A 361 3.13 2.21 -18.07
C ALA A 361 4.53 1.59 -17.86
N GLY A 362 5.42 1.68 -18.86
CA GLY A 362 6.79 1.20 -18.72
C GLY A 362 7.69 2.12 -17.88
N GLY A 363 7.47 3.43 -17.94
CA GLY A 363 8.29 4.46 -17.31
C GLY A 363 7.84 4.86 -15.91
N PHE A 364 6.65 4.43 -15.48
CA PHE A 364 6.05 4.79 -14.18
C PHE A 364 7.02 4.53 -13.01
N ASN A 365 7.70 3.39 -13.04
CA ASN A 365 8.66 3.00 -12.00
C ASN A 365 9.87 3.95 -11.91
N LEU A 366 10.18 4.70 -12.97
CA LEU A 366 11.34 5.59 -13.06
C LEU A 366 11.00 7.06 -12.77
N MET A 367 9.73 7.45 -12.86
CA MET A 367 9.29 8.84 -12.70
C MET A 367 9.72 9.48 -11.36
N TYR A 368 9.50 8.78 -10.25
CA TYR A 368 9.89 9.25 -8.92
C TYR A 368 11.42 9.30 -8.75
N PRO A 369 12.17 8.25 -9.12
CA PRO A 369 13.63 8.31 -9.17
C PRO A 369 14.18 9.49 -9.97
N THR A 370 13.63 9.81 -11.15
CA THR A 370 14.12 10.94 -11.95
C THR A 370 14.09 12.24 -11.17
N ILE A 371 12.97 12.56 -10.51
CA ILE A 371 12.84 13.79 -9.70
C ILE A 371 13.81 13.75 -8.51
N ALA A 372 13.96 12.58 -7.87
CA ALA A 372 14.80 12.44 -6.68
C ALA A 372 16.30 12.51 -6.97
N VAL A 373 16.74 12.05 -8.14
CA VAL A 373 18.14 12.04 -8.57
C VAL A 373 18.53 13.35 -9.25
N GLU A 374 17.69 13.86 -10.14
CA GLU A 374 17.97 15.03 -10.98
C GLU A 374 17.46 16.34 -10.38
N GLY A 375 16.55 16.29 -9.41
CA GLY A 375 15.86 17.48 -8.91
C GLY A 375 14.93 18.13 -9.94
N SER A 376 14.55 17.41 -11.00
CA SER A 376 13.85 17.97 -12.15
C SER A 376 12.33 18.15 -11.96
N ASP A 377 11.71 18.89 -12.87
CA ASP A 377 10.26 19.12 -12.87
C ASP A 377 9.49 17.98 -13.56
N SER A 378 8.16 17.96 -13.43
CA SER A 378 7.33 16.84 -13.92
C SER A 378 7.52 16.51 -15.41
N PHE A 379 7.63 17.52 -16.28
CA PHE A 379 7.77 17.27 -17.71
C PHE A 379 9.11 16.62 -18.07
N ASP A 380 10.20 17.05 -17.45
CA ASP A 380 11.51 16.42 -17.64
C ASP A 380 11.51 14.99 -17.06
N ALA A 381 10.91 14.80 -15.87
CA ALA A 381 10.78 13.49 -15.25
C ALA A 381 10.02 12.49 -16.14
N ILE A 382 8.92 12.92 -16.77
CA ILE A 382 8.14 12.12 -17.73
C ILE A 382 8.97 11.86 -18.98
N SER A 383 9.58 12.91 -19.56
CA SER A 383 10.33 12.79 -20.80
C SER A 383 11.50 11.80 -20.67
N ARG A 384 12.33 11.91 -19.63
CA ARG A 384 13.44 10.97 -19.40
C ARG A 384 12.96 9.55 -19.11
N SER A 385 11.99 9.39 -18.21
CA SER A 385 11.48 8.05 -17.86
C SER A 385 10.90 7.30 -19.06
N VAL A 386 10.14 7.99 -19.91
CA VAL A 386 9.59 7.42 -21.15
C VAL A 386 10.69 7.17 -22.19
N SER A 387 11.66 8.09 -22.32
CA SER A 387 12.76 7.97 -23.28
C SER A 387 13.64 6.76 -22.99
N TYR A 388 13.95 6.50 -21.71
CA TYR A 388 14.74 5.32 -21.32
C TYR A 388 14.03 4.00 -21.66
N VAL A 389 12.71 3.95 -21.48
CA VAL A 389 11.90 2.78 -21.85
C VAL A 389 11.96 2.53 -23.35
N TYR A 390 11.82 3.56 -24.18
CA TYR A 390 11.85 3.40 -25.63
C TYR A 390 13.26 3.17 -26.20
N ALA A 391 14.28 3.72 -25.57
CA ALA A 391 15.66 3.52 -25.99
C ALA A 391 16.09 2.05 -25.85
N ARG A 392 15.73 1.40 -24.72
CA ARG A 392 16.15 0.02 -24.41
C ARG A 392 15.02 -0.80 -23.74
N PRO A 393 13.91 -1.08 -24.45
CA PRO A 393 12.70 -1.67 -23.84
C PRO A 393 12.95 -3.06 -23.24
N TRP A 394 13.74 -3.90 -23.91
CA TRP A 394 14.05 -5.25 -23.43
C TRP A 394 14.91 -5.25 -22.17
N ARG A 395 15.83 -4.29 -22.04
CA ARG A 395 16.67 -4.15 -20.84
C ARG A 395 15.83 -3.68 -19.66
N MET A 396 14.94 -2.72 -19.88
CA MET A 396 14.00 -2.25 -18.86
C MET A 396 13.05 -3.36 -18.40
N ALA A 397 12.51 -4.14 -19.33
CA ALA A 397 11.68 -5.30 -19.02
C ALA A 397 12.45 -6.34 -18.20
N PHE A 398 13.69 -6.67 -18.60
CA PHE A 398 14.55 -7.59 -17.87
C PHE A 398 14.83 -7.12 -16.44
N TYR A 399 15.22 -5.84 -16.25
CA TYR A 399 15.46 -5.29 -14.92
C TYR A 399 14.21 -5.28 -14.04
N SER A 400 13.04 -5.00 -14.62
CA SER A 400 11.76 -5.05 -13.90
C SER A 400 11.42 -6.47 -13.45
N VAL A 401 11.65 -7.48 -14.31
CA VAL A 401 11.45 -8.89 -13.96
C VAL A 401 12.41 -9.32 -12.84
N VAL A 402 13.69 -8.96 -12.93
CA VAL A 402 14.68 -9.25 -11.89
C VAL A 402 14.29 -8.59 -10.56
N MET A 403 13.84 -7.34 -10.59
CA MET A 403 13.30 -6.63 -9.43
C MET A 403 12.09 -7.35 -8.81
N ILE A 404 11.13 -7.81 -9.60
CA ILE A 404 9.95 -8.51 -9.09
C ILE A 404 10.35 -9.85 -8.44
N ILE A 405 11.18 -10.66 -9.11
CA ILE A 405 11.60 -11.97 -8.61
C ILE A 405 12.41 -11.82 -7.31
N TYR A 406 13.38 -10.92 -7.30
CA TYR A 406 14.20 -10.67 -6.12
C TYR A 406 13.37 -10.05 -4.97
N GLY A 407 12.45 -9.15 -5.29
CA GLY A 407 11.49 -8.59 -4.34
C GLY A 407 10.61 -9.66 -3.69
N ALA A 408 10.12 -10.63 -4.46
CA ALA A 408 9.34 -11.74 -3.94
C ALA A 408 10.15 -12.63 -2.99
N ILE A 409 11.38 -13.01 -3.36
CA ILE A 409 12.27 -13.82 -2.51
C ILE A 409 12.57 -13.10 -1.19
N THR A 410 12.96 -11.84 -1.26
CA THR A 410 13.30 -11.05 -0.07
C THR A 410 12.07 -10.76 0.80
N PHE A 411 10.89 -10.57 0.21
CA PHE A 411 9.64 -10.45 0.94
C PHE A 411 9.31 -11.72 1.71
N LEU A 412 9.47 -12.91 1.12
CA LEU A 412 9.27 -14.18 1.82
C LEU A 412 10.23 -14.32 3.01
N PHE A 413 11.48 -13.90 2.86
CA PHE A 413 12.45 -13.87 3.95
C PHE A 413 12.01 -12.92 5.08
N VAL A 414 11.63 -11.68 4.77
CA VAL A 414 11.15 -10.71 5.77
C VAL A 414 9.87 -11.20 6.45
N ARG A 415 8.95 -11.79 5.69
CA ARG A 415 7.72 -12.38 6.22
C ARG A 415 8.00 -13.54 7.17
N LEU A 416 8.92 -14.43 6.81
CA LEU A 416 9.36 -15.52 7.69
C LEU A 416 9.97 -14.96 8.97
N PHE A 417 10.82 -13.93 8.87
CA PHE A 417 11.41 -13.27 10.03
C PHE A 417 10.35 -12.67 10.97
N VAL A 418 9.37 -11.95 10.42
CA VAL A 418 8.25 -11.39 11.19
C VAL A 418 7.39 -12.50 11.82
N TYR A 419 7.09 -13.56 11.08
CA TYR A 419 6.36 -14.72 11.60
C TYR A 419 7.10 -15.37 12.76
N VAL A 420 8.39 -15.69 12.61
CA VAL A 420 9.20 -16.30 13.67
C VAL A 420 9.25 -15.38 14.89
N THR A 421 9.42 -14.08 14.70
CA THR A 421 9.40 -13.08 15.79
C THR A 421 8.08 -13.11 16.55
N LEU A 422 6.95 -13.06 15.84
CA LEU A 422 5.62 -13.11 16.44
C LEU A 422 5.34 -14.45 17.10
N TYR A 423 5.71 -15.56 16.46
CA TYR A 423 5.48 -16.91 16.96
C TYR A 423 6.27 -17.19 18.23
N LEU A 424 7.57 -16.84 18.26
CA LEU A 424 8.38 -16.99 19.48
C LEU A 424 7.84 -16.10 20.60
N THR A 425 7.50 -14.85 20.29
CA THR A 425 6.92 -13.94 21.28
C THR A 425 5.60 -14.48 21.82
N HIS A 426 4.73 -15.01 20.96
CA HIS A 426 3.47 -15.63 21.35
C HIS A 426 3.69 -16.87 22.22
N ALA A 427 4.57 -17.78 21.80
CA ALA A 427 4.86 -19.01 22.51
C ALA A 427 5.40 -18.76 23.92
N PHE A 428 6.38 -17.87 24.06
CA PHE A 428 6.99 -17.57 25.36
C PHE A 428 6.09 -16.70 26.24
N ALA A 429 5.40 -15.70 25.69
CA ALA A 429 4.49 -14.87 26.47
C ALA A 429 3.24 -15.64 26.91
N GLY A 430 2.77 -16.59 26.09
CA GLY A 430 1.63 -17.46 26.40
C GLY A 430 1.97 -18.60 27.35
N TRP A 431 3.23 -19.04 27.41
CA TRP A 431 3.67 -20.18 28.22
C TRP A 431 3.25 -20.07 29.69
N ALA A 432 3.37 -18.88 30.29
CA ALA A 432 3.08 -18.64 31.69
C ALA A 432 1.63 -18.20 31.97
N VAL A 433 0.76 -18.16 30.96
CA VAL A 433 -0.64 -17.72 31.12
C VAL A 433 -1.58 -18.92 31.14
N TRP A 434 -2.00 -19.31 32.35
CA TRP A 434 -2.96 -20.40 32.60
C TRP A 434 -4.40 -19.92 32.88
N VAL A 435 -4.66 -18.62 32.82
CA VAL A 435 -5.98 -18.02 33.10
C VAL A 435 -6.91 -18.22 31.89
N LYS A 436 -8.16 -18.61 32.13
CA LYS A 436 -9.19 -18.75 31.08
C LYS A 436 -9.90 -17.43 30.77
N ALA A 437 -10.31 -17.23 29.52
CA ALA A 437 -11.21 -16.17 29.09
C ALA A 437 -12.68 -16.49 29.43
N ALA A 438 -13.57 -15.54 29.18
CA ALA A 438 -15.00 -15.69 29.50
C ALA A 438 -15.69 -16.80 28.70
N ASP A 439 -15.13 -17.20 27.56
CA ASP A 439 -15.60 -18.32 26.73
C ASP A 439 -15.00 -19.69 27.11
N GLY A 440 -14.12 -19.74 28.12
CA GLY A 440 -13.42 -20.93 28.56
C GLY A 440 -12.12 -21.23 27.80
N SER A 441 -11.77 -20.46 26.77
CA SER A 441 -10.48 -20.57 26.06
C SER A 441 -9.32 -20.02 26.89
N ASN A 442 -8.06 -20.24 26.46
CA ASN A 442 -6.93 -19.59 27.09
C ASN A 442 -7.04 -18.07 26.89
N ARG A 443 -6.95 -17.29 27.98
CA ARG A 443 -7.06 -15.83 27.93
C ARG A 443 -6.08 -15.20 26.97
N PHE A 444 -4.85 -15.69 26.93
CA PHE A 444 -3.82 -15.15 26.03
C PHE A 444 -4.18 -15.43 24.57
N GLU A 445 -4.69 -16.62 24.26
CA GLU A 445 -5.15 -16.99 22.92
C GLU A 445 -6.38 -16.17 22.46
N ALA A 446 -7.28 -15.85 23.40
CA ALA A 446 -8.41 -14.96 23.13
C ALA A 446 -7.98 -13.50 22.86
N MET A 447 -6.90 -13.04 23.50
CA MET A 447 -6.34 -11.70 23.29
C MET A 447 -5.51 -11.63 22.01
N TRP A 448 -4.69 -12.64 21.77
CA TRP A 448 -3.78 -12.75 20.64
C TRP A 448 -3.78 -14.20 20.13
N PRO A 449 -4.51 -14.48 19.04
CA PRO A 449 -4.51 -15.79 18.41
C PRO A 449 -3.12 -16.18 17.92
N THR A 450 -2.86 -17.49 17.82
CA THR A 450 -1.59 -18.01 17.34
C THR A 450 -1.26 -17.45 15.94
N PRO A 451 -0.11 -16.77 15.77
CA PRO A 451 0.30 -16.27 14.47
C PRO A 451 0.44 -17.42 13.47
N GLN A 452 -0.05 -17.23 12.25
CA GLN A 452 0.11 -18.19 11.16
C GLN A 452 0.96 -17.57 10.05
N LEU A 453 1.86 -18.35 9.46
CA LEU A 453 2.78 -17.86 8.42
C LEU A 453 2.04 -17.18 7.25
N TRP A 454 0.91 -17.77 6.84
CA TRP A 454 0.10 -17.30 5.71
C TRP A 454 -1.02 -16.33 6.11
N SER A 455 -1.38 -16.26 7.40
CA SER A 455 -2.40 -15.36 7.93
C SER A 455 -1.91 -14.66 9.21
N LEU A 456 -1.14 -13.57 9.03
CA LEU A 456 -0.60 -12.77 10.13
C LEU A 456 -1.63 -11.81 10.77
N PRO A 457 -2.51 -11.12 10.01
CA PRO A 457 -3.54 -10.27 10.60
C PRO A 457 -4.56 -11.11 11.40
N PHE A 458 -5.03 -10.57 12.54
CA PHE A 458 -6.00 -11.26 13.40
C PHE A 458 -7.08 -10.30 13.92
N LYS A 459 -8.31 -10.78 14.07
CA LYS A 459 -9.41 -9.96 14.61
C LYS A 459 -9.56 -10.20 16.10
N ILE A 460 -9.56 -9.13 16.90
CA ILE A 460 -9.86 -9.21 18.33
C ILE A 460 -11.38 -9.40 18.52
N ASN A 461 -11.77 -10.43 19.26
CA ASN A 461 -13.17 -10.61 19.65
C ASN A 461 -13.48 -9.81 20.92
N SER A 462 -14.03 -8.61 20.77
CA SER A 462 -14.39 -7.72 21.89
C SER A 462 -15.45 -8.29 22.82
N GLU A 463 -16.22 -9.29 22.39
CA GLU A 463 -17.33 -9.81 23.17
C GLU A 463 -16.90 -10.87 24.19
N VAL A 464 -15.73 -11.49 24.01
CA VAL A 464 -15.18 -12.51 24.91
C VAL A 464 -14.25 -11.89 25.98
N LEU A 465 -13.73 -10.69 25.71
CA LEU A 465 -12.75 -10.01 26.55
C LEU A 465 -13.43 -9.01 27.49
N THR A 466 -13.15 -9.10 28.79
CA THR A 466 -13.64 -8.15 29.79
C THR A 466 -12.76 -6.89 29.85
N GLY A 467 -13.26 -5.76 30.36
CA GLY A 467 -12.68 -4.41 30.17
C GLY A 467 -11.14 -4.29 30.17
N THR A 468 -10.45 -4.77 31.21
CA THR A 468 -8.97 -4.72 31.27
C THR A 468 -8.31 -5.67 30.28
N GLN A 469 -8.93 -6.81 29.98
CA GLN A 469 -8.47 -7.78 28.99
C GLN A 469 -8.56 -7.22 27.57
N TYR A 470 -9.63 -6.45 27.28
CA TYR A 470 -9.80 -5.80 26.00
C TYR A 470 -8.73 -4.73 25.74
N VAL A 471 -8.43 -3.90 26.76
CA VAL A 471 -7.35 -2.92 26.68
C VAL A 471 -6.00 -3.61 26.46
N GLY A 472 -5.73 -4.71 27.18
CA GLY A 472 -4.54 -5.53 26.97
C GLY A 472 -4.43 -6.09 25.54
N ALA A 473 -5.53 -6.63 25.00
CA ALA A 473 -5.58 -7.13 23.63
C ALA A 473 -5.32 -6.03 22.59
N ILE A 474 -5.85 -4.82 22.80
CA ILE A 474 -5.59 -3.67 21.91
C ILE A 474 -4.10 -3.30 21.92
N LEU A 475 -3.46 -3.26 23.10
CA LEU A 475 -2.03 -2.94 23.21
C LEU A 475 -1.17 -4.00 22.53
N ILE A 476 -1.49 -5.29 22.71
CA ILE A 476 -0.79 -6.38 22.02
C ILE A 476 -0.97 -6.24 20.51
N ALA A 477 -2.21 -6.02 20.05
CA ALA A 477 -2.49 -5.82 18.65
C ALA A 477 -1.77 -4.60 18.08
N PHE A 478 -1.68 -3.49 18.80
CA PHE A 478 -0.90 -2.33 18.35
C PHE A 478 0.55 -2.72 18.01
N TRP A 479 1.24 -3.44 18.90
CA TRP A 479 2.62 -3.88 18.65
C TRP A 479 2.73 -4.93 17.54
N ALA A 480 1.82 -5.91 17.51
CA ALA A 480 1.81 -6.94 16.47
C ALA A 480 1.53 -6.32 15.08
N TYR A 481 0.54 -5.43 14.99
CA TYR A 481 0.22 -4.72 13.75
C TYR A 481 1.28 -3.71 13.34
N LEU A 482 2.01 -3.09 14.28
CA LEU A 482 3.15 -2.25 13.95
C LEU A 482 4.26 -3.06 13.27
N LEU A 483 4.53 -4.28 13.76
CA LEU A 483 5.50 -5.17 13.13
C LEU A 483 5.02 -5.68 11.76
N ILE A 484 3.73 -6.03 11.64
CA ILE A 484 3.12 -6.40 10.35
C ILE A 484 3.14 -5.21 9.37
N ALA A 485 2.92 -3.98 9.84
CA ALA A 485 3.01 -2.77 9.04
C ALA A 485 4.46 -2.51 8.58
N ALA A 486 5.47 -2.81 9.40
CA ALA A 486 6.87 -2.71 9.01
C ALA A 486 7.21 -3.65 7.84
N MET A 487 6.58 -4.83 7.76
CA MET A 487 6.69 -5.71 6.59
C MET A 487 6.13 -5.07 5.31
N GLY A 488 4.98 -4.39 5.41
CA GLY A 488 4.42 -3.62 4.29
C GLY A 488 5.29 -2.41 3.92
N ALA A 489 5.85 -1.72 4.92
CA ALA A 489 6.76 -0.60 4.73
C ALA A 489 8.06 -1.03 4.04
N TYR A 490 8.55 -2.24 4.33
CA TYR A 490 9.67 -2.84 3.62
C TYR A 490 9.38 -2.98 2.12
N LEU A 491 8.19 -3.45 1.72
CA LEU A 491 7.84 -3.57 0.29
C LEU A 491 7.86 -2.22 -0.43
N ILE A 492 7.32 -1.18 0.21
CA ILE A 492 7.34 0.19 -0.33
C ILE A 492 8.79 0.69 -0.45
N SER A 493 9.59 0.54 0.61
CA SER A 493 11.00 0.92 0.64
C SER A 493 11.81 0.18 -0.43
N TYR A 494 11.55 -1.11 -0.60
CA TYR A 494 12.17 -1.96 -1.62
C TYR A 494 11.80 -1.48 -3.02
N TYR A 495 10.51 -1.25 -3.29
CA TYR A 495 10.03 -0.79 -4.59
C TYR A 495 10.76 0.49 -5.03
N PHE A 496 10.75 1.52 -4.19
CA PHE A 496 11.42 2.78 -4.51
C PHE A 496 12.94 2.66 -4.58
N SER A 497 13.56 1.84 -3.72
CA SER A 497 15.01 1.64 -3.75
C SER A 497 15.45 0.90 -5.03
N ALA A 498 14.75 -0.17 -5.41
CA ALA A 498 15.04 -0.93 -6.63
C ALA A 498 14.75 -0.12 -7.88
N SER A 499 13.63 0.62 -7.94
CA SER A 499 13.34 1.58 -9.00
C SER A 499 14.44 2.62 -9.18
N THR A 500 15.01 3.11 -8.08
CA THR A 500 16.12 4.09 -8.12
C THR A 500 17.40 3.46 -8.68
N VAL A 501 17.70 2.20 -8.32
CA VAL A 501 18.82 1.46 -8.94
C VAL A 501 18.60 1.30 -10.45
N ILE A 502 17.39 0.91 -10.87
CA ILE A 502 17.07 0.74 -12.29
C ILE A 502 17.22 2.07 -13.04
N PHE A 503 16.81 3.19 -12.43
CA PHE A 503 17.01 4.52 -13.01
C PHE A 503 18.49 4.79 -13.27
N TYR A 504 19.39 4.59 -12.30
CA TYR A 504 20.84 4.77 -12.52
C TYR A 504 21.38 3.84 -13.61
N LEU A 505 20.96 2.57 -13.64
CA LEU A 505 21.40 1.62 -14.66
C LEU A 505 20.95 2.03 -16.07
N MET A 506 19.75 2.60 -16.20
CA MET A 506 19.23 3.08 -17.48
C MET A 506 19.89 4.38 -17.90
N ARG A 507 20.08 5.33 -16.96
CA ARG A 507 20.80 6.59 -17.18
C ARG A 507 22.23 6.36 -17.62
N GLN A 508 22.95 5.42 -16.99
CA GLN A 508 24.30 5.08 -17.39
C GLN A 508 24.35 4.53 -18.82
N GLU A 509 23.37 3.74 -19.24
CA GLU A 509 23.41 3.13 -20.57
C GLU A 509 22.91 4.04 -21.69
N VAL A 510 21.95 4.92 -21.41
CA VAL A 510 21.33 5.79 -22.41
C VAL A 510 22.05 7.13 -22.48
N ASP A 511 22.41 7.71 -21.34
CA ASP A 511 23.00 9.06 -21.23
C ASP A 511 24.50 9.03 -20.90
N ALA A 512 25.11 7.85 -20.74
CA ALA A 512 26.52 7.68 -20.38
C ALA A 512 26.92 8.43 -19.09
N THR A 513 25.96 8.67 -18.18
CA THR A 513 26.24 9.35 -16.91
C THR A 513 26.62 8.38 -15.79
N GLU A 514 27.55 8.78 -14.94
CA GLU A 514 28.03 7.97 -13.83
C GLU A 514 26.97 7.84 -12.71
N MET A 515 26.96 6.71 -12.01
CA MET A 515 26.00 6.45 -10.92
C MET A 515 26.20 7.35 -9.70
N GLU A 516 27.37 7.99 -9.58
CA GLU A 516 27.73 8.87 -8.45
C GLU A 516 27.16 10.28 -8.60
N ASP A 517 26.73 10.65 -9.82
CA ASP A 517 26.21 11.97 -10.11
C ASP A 517 24.74 12.11 -9.67
N VAL A 518 24.54 12.90 -8.62
CA VAL A 518 23.25 13.18 -8.01
C VAL A 518 23.15 14.66 -7.71
N TYR A 519 22.00 15.23 -8.04
CA TYR A 519 21.67 16.60 -7.69
C TYR A 519 21.76 16.78 -6.17
N VAL A 520 22.56 17.73 -5.71
CA VAL A 520 22.63 18.13 -4.30
C VAL A 520 22.27 19.61 -4.24
N GLU A 521 21.30 19.93 -3.40
CA GLU A 521 20.96 21.33 -3.09
C GLU A 521 22.21 21.99 -2.52
N ALA A 522 22.67 23.08 -3.15
CA ALA A 522 23.74 23.88 -2.57
C ALA A 522 23.30 24.30 -1.17
N PRO A 523 24.16 24.20 -0.13
CA PRO A 523 23.83 24.77 1.17
C PRO A 523 23.48 26.24 0.94
N ASP A 524 22.38 26.72 1.55
CA ASP A 524 22.04 28.14 1.56
C ASP A 524 23.31 28.90 1.97
N GLU A 525 24.00 29.54 1.03
CA GLU A 525 25.08 30.44 1.39
C GLU A 525 24.43 31.47 2.31
N PRO A 526 24.89 31.61 3.57
CA PRO A 526 24.37 32.68 4.41
C PRO A 526 24.59 33.95 3.62
N PHE A 527 23.48 34.60 3.27
CA PHE A 527 23.45 35.85 2.53
C PHE A 527 24.47 36.75 3.20
N MET A 528 25.65 36.87 2.59
CA MET A 528 26.70 37.71 3.14
C MET A 528 26.16 39.10 2.84
N GLU A 529 25.54 39.73 3.85
CA GLU A 529 25.13 41.12 3.78
C GLU A 529 26.32 41.88 3.16
N PRO A 530 26.12 42.64 2.06
CA PRO A 530 27.21 43.43 1.53
C PRO A 530 27.68 44.31 2.69
N ALA A 531 28.93 44.07 3.11
CA ALA A 531 29.54 44.82 4.19
C ALA A 531 29.25 46.31 3.94
N PRO A 532 28.74 47.05 4.93
CA PRO A 532 28.43 48.45 4.74
C PRO A 532 29.69 49.12 4.20
N LEU A 533 29.59 49.70 3.01
CA LEU A 533 30.63 50.52 2.42
C LEU A 533 30.94 51.63 3.42
N MET A 534 31.97 51.43 4.25
CA MET A 534 32.51 52.49 5.07
C MET A 534 33.11 53.51 4.10
N SER A 535 32.36 54.57 3.88
CA SER A 535 32.84 55.78 3.23
C SER A 535 33.90 56.40 4.13
N THR A 536 35.17 56.07 3.91
CA THR A 536 36.28 56.87 4.42
C THR A 536 36.39 58.14 3.58
N PRO A 537 36.37 59.35 4.18
CA PRO A 537 36.65 60.57 3.45
C PRO A 537 38.15 60.64 3.14
N VAL A 538 38.43 61.03 1.90
CA VAL A 538 39.76 61.22 1.30
C VAL A 538 40.56 62.30 2.02
N ALA A 539 41.81 62.01 2.44
CA ALA A 539 42.92 62.97 2.45
C ALA A 539 44.31 62.31 2.61
N ALA A 540 45.27 62.84 1.84
CA ALA A 540 46.74 62.75 1.94
C ALA A 540 47.50 61.60 1.20
N MET A 541 47.69 61.83 -0.10
CA MET A 541 48.92 61.67 -0.93
C MET A 541 50.20 61.08 -0.28
N GLN A 542 50.77 60.00 -0.86
CA GLN A 542 52.11 59.95 -1.51
C GLN A 542 52.55 58.52 -1.95
N THR A 543 52.72 58.36 -3.27
CA THR A 543 53.70 57.58 -4.06
C THR A 543 54.34 56.28 -3.54
N ALA A 544 54.15 55.17 -4.27
CA ALA A 544 55.23 54.33 -4.85
C ALA A 544 54.67 53.31 -5.87
N ALA A 545 55.40 53.12 -6.96
CA ALA A 545 55.00 52.38 -8.17
C ALA A 545 55.32 50.87 -8.14
N TYR A 546 54.61 50.13 -9.00
CA TYR A 546 54.71 48.69 -9.30
C TYR A 546 56.08 48.20 -9.78
N PRO A 547 56.33 46.89 -9.67
CA PRO A 547 56.87 46.14 -10.81
C PRO A 547 56.01 44.93 -11.21
N ALA A 548 55.91 44.74 -12.53
CA ALA A 548 55.26 43.63 -13.22
C ALA A 548 56.22 42.44 -13.40
N ILE A 549 55.66 41.22 -13.47
CA ILE A 549 56.38 39.95 -13.67
C ILE A 549 56.23 39.50 -15.14
N GLU A 550 57.35 39.11 -15.75
CA GLU A 550 57.52 38.66 -17.14
C GLU A 550 57.05 37.21 -17.42
N PRO A 551 56.74 36.87 -18.70
CA PRO A 551 56.41 35.51 -19.15
C PRO A 551 57.66 34.65 -19.50
N PRO A 552 57.51 33.31 -19.65
CA PRO A 552 58.63 32.36 -19.64
C PRO A 552 59.41 32.27 -20.96
N PRO A 553 60.67 31.76 -20.94
CA PRO A 553 61.59 31.82 -22.09
C PRO A 553 61.39 30.70 -23.12
N GLN A 554 61.58 31.07 -24.40
CA GLN A 554 61.76 30.18 -25.55
C GLN A 554 63.24 29.77 -25.70
N SER A 555 63.47 28.57 -26.23
CA SER A 555 64.79 27.95 -26.48
C SER A 555 65.59 28.63 -27.62
N PRO A 556 66.94 28.61 -27.57
CA PRO A 556 67.78 29.28 -28.57
C PRO A 556 68.12 28.40 -29.80
N PRO A 557 68.44 29.01 -30.97
CA PRO A 557 68.89 28.31 -32.16
C PRO A 557 70.41 28.09 -32.22
N SER A 558 70.75 27.10 -33.06
CA SER A 558 72.04 26.61 -33.56
C SER A 558 73.08 27.67 -33.98
N ASN A 559 74.34 27.47 -33.55
CA ASN A 559 75.53 28.16 -34.07
C ASN A 559 76.27 27.25 -35.10
N GLN A 560 76.59 27.83 -36.26
CA GLN A 560 77.59 27.30 -37.21
C GLN A 560 79.02 27.63 -36.76
N PRO A 561 80.06 26.92 -37.26
CA PRO A 561 81.43 26.98 -36.74
C PRO A 561 82.33 27.97 -37.52
N PRO A 562 83.49 28.38 -36.99
CA PRO A 562 84.54 28.98 -37.81
C PRO A 562 85.64 27.95 -38.16
N THR A 563 85.95 27.94 -39.45
CA THR A 563 87.24 27.77 -40.14
C THR A 563 88.49 27.33 -39.37
N GLN A 564 89.22 26.42 -40.04
CA GLN A 564 90.52 25.84 -39.70
C GLN A 564 91.65 26.83 -39.43
N GLY A 565 92.51 26.43 -38.49
CA GLY A 565 93.89 26.84 -38.25
C GLY A 565 94.55 25.80 -37.36
#